data_AF-A0A9P9DGS6-F1
#
_entry.id   AF-A0A9P9DGS6-F1
#
_cell.length_a   1.000
_cell.length_b   1.000
_cell.length_c   1.000
_cell.angle_alpha   90.00
_cell.angle_beta   90.00
_cell.angle_gamma   90.00
#
_symmetry.space_group_name_H-M   'P 1'
#
loop_
_entity.id
_entity.type
_entity.pdbx_description
1 polymer ?
#
loop_
_entity_poly.entity_id
_entity_poly.type
_entity_poly.pdbx_seq_one_letter_code
_entity_poly.pdbx_strand_id
1 'polypeptide(L)'
;MEAAELDAFSEWYNDNDLDYRTPRLDSSSPSPTNQSQPQRLALPLLQLDDWTPNLPYNEAVPTCIRYSIEWKLLLNKGRLKKLTNDTEQNLTLAPGAFWDTTLKSKLEQLLKKKTPRTKSYEPEETTIIVSVTDRTERDLSKRFDEQDIEWGVIEDQLRAWSHLLHVGKRLRIEISFICKEVSRPASMTTRQSTSTGGATAVQFAERDQLLASQEASGQSRVWSNVYNLMRCTGPPCDGRYCWRDANRKHFPLDTSILTKLVQYAEEGNQLDTHQDVPPRILDLIYAKERESAERKRKRKTSDSEGERLIKIINVLPGPYTQALIEGYLGSSSETSDVAQTKRSDDLRIPKPRDKAPGAYCQWHCA
;
A
#
# COMPACT_ATOMS: atom_id res chain seq x y z
N MET A 1 62.83 -42.04 -56.91
CA MET A 1 62.41 -43.36 -56.37
C MET A 1 63.68 -43.98 -55.83
N GLU A 2 63.98 -44.05 -54.56
CA GLU A 2 63.24 -43.84 -53.30
C GLU A 2 64.31 -43.88 -52.17
N ALA A 3 64.12 -43.05 -51.14
CA ALA A 3 64.68 -43.11 -49.78
C ALA A 3 66.21 -43.27 -49.55
N ALA A 4 66.83 -42.22 -49.02
CA ALA A 4 68.02 -42.28 -48.17
C ALA A 4 67.90 -41.21 -47.05
N GLU A 5 68.60 -41.43 -45.94
CA GLU A 5 68.73 -40.61 -44.74
C GLU A 5 67.76 -40.89 -43.57
N LEU A 6 68.11 -41.93 -42.80
CA LEU A 6 67.95 -41.93 -41.34
C LEU A 6 69.31 -42.31 -40.74
N ASP A 7 70.05 -41.32 -40.23
CA ASP A 7 71.17 -41.53 -39.33
C ASP A 7 71.28 -40.36 -38.35
N ALA A 8 71.90 -40.64 -37.20
CA ALA A 8 72.25 -39.73 -36.10
C ALA A 8 71.17 -39.42 -35.05
N PHE A 9 71.01 -40.32 -34.06
CA PHE A 9 70.72 -39.92 -32.68
C PHE A 9 71.26 -40.97 -31.68
N SER A 10 72.59 -41.08 -31.62
CA SER A 10 73.27 -41.85 -30.58
C SER A 10 74.54 -41.12 -30.15
N GLU A 11 74.39 -40.17 -29.26
CA GLU A 11 75.44 -39.63 -28.39
C GLU A 11 74.72 -38.79 -27.31
N TRP A 12 75.40 -38.42 -26.22
CA TRP A 12 74.87 -37.63 -25.09
C TRP A 12 74.20 -38.42 -23.94
N TYR A 13 74.84 -39.50 -23.49
CA TYR A 13 74.89 -39.82 -22.06
C TYR A 13 76.34 -39.66 -21.59
N ASN A 14 76.68 -38.47 -21.10
CA ASN A 14 77.89 -38.24 -20.30
C ASN A 14 77.45 -38.03 -18.85
N ASP A 15 77.59 -39.11 -18.08
CA ASP A 15 77.42 -39.18 -16.63
C ASP A 15 78.78 -38.84 -16.00
N ASN A 16 78.97 -37.57 -15.60
CA ASN A 16 79.99 -37.11 -14.64
C ASN A 16 79.96 -35.57 -14.52
N ASP A 17 79.07 -35.03 -13.69
CA ASP A 17 79.38 -33.83 -12.88
C ASP A 17 78.34 -33.65 -11.76
N LEU A 18 78.49 -34.39 -10.67
CA LEU A 18 77.77 -34.13 -9.42
C LEU A 18 78.78 -33.62 -8.39
N ASP A 19 78.90 -32.30 -8.28
CA ASP A 19 79.69 -31.64 -7.23
C ASP A 19 78.91 -31.70 -5.90
N TYR A 20 79.29 -32.61 -5.00
CA TYR A 20 78.71 -32.80 -3.67
C TYR A 20 79.22 -31.78 -2.63
N ARG A 21 79.48 -30.53 -3.01
CA ARG A 21 79.88 -29.49 -2.06
C ARG A 21 78.67 -28.80 -1.42
N THR A 22 78.59 -28.89 -0.09
CA THR A 22 77.69 -28.07 0.74
C THR A 22 78.08 -26.59 0.61
N PRO A 23 77.17 -25.67 0.22
CA PRO A 23 77.49 -24.26 0.15
C PRO A 23 77.74 -23.70 1.57
N ARG A 24 78.89 -23.05 1.76
CA ARG A 24 79.15 -22.24 2.96
C ARG A 24 78.30 -20.97 2.90
N LEU A 25 77.59 -20.69 3.99
CA LEU A 25 76.87 -19.45 4.23
C LEU A 25 77.87 -18.31 4.45
N ASP A 26 78.25 -17.61 3.39
CA ASP A 26 78.79 -16.26 3.50
C ASP A 26 77.63 -15.27 3.55
N SER A 27 77.44 -14.73 4.74
CA SER A 27 76.54 -13.64 5.08
C SER A 27 76.90 -12.37 4.31
N SER A 28 76.20 -12.13 3.22
CA SER A 28 75.88 -10.80 2.70
C SER A 28 74.57 -10.91 1.92
N SER A 29 73.46 -10.70 2.63
CA SER A 29 72.13 -10.62 2.04
C SER A 29 71.98 -9.33 1.23
N PRO A 30 71.70 -9.39 -0.08
CA PRO A 30 70.70 -8.51 -0.66
C PRO A 30 69.34 -9.14 -0.38
N SER A 31 68.51 -8.45 0.38
CA SER A 31 67.11 -8.81 0.58
C SER A 31 66.45 -9.15 -0.76
N PRO A 32 65.72 -10.27 -0.90
CA PRO A 32 64.85 -10.44 -2.06
C PRO A 32 63.75 -9.38 -1.92
N THR A 33 63.88 -8.33 -2.72
CA THR A 33 62.84 -7.34 -2.97
C THR A 33 61.53 -8.08 -3.17
N ASN A 34 60.57 -7.78 -2.29
CA ASN A 34 59.17 -8.20 -2.36
C ASN A 34 58.73 -8.32 -3.82
N GLN A 35 58.70 -9.55 -4.34
CA GLN A 35 57.87 -9.84 -5.50
C GLN A 35 56.46 -9.74 -4.98
N SER A 36 55.90 -8.54 -5.16
CA SER A 36 54.49 -8.25 -5.02
C SER A 36 53.72 -9.40 -5.65
N GLN A 37 53.11 -10.22 -4.79
CA GLN A 37 51.89 -10.95 -5.10
C GLN A 37 51.06 -10.05 -6.04
N PRO A 38 50.55 -10.51 -7.20
CA PRO A 38 49.76 -9.64 -8.06
C PRO A 38 48.64 -9.10 -7.18
N GLN A 39 48.77 -7.83 -6.80
CA GLN A 39 47.76 -7.16 -6.01
C GLN A 39 46.52 -7.33 -6.86
N ARG A 40 45.52 -8.07 -6.37
CA ARG A 40 44.24 -8.19 -7.07
C ARG A 40 43.77 -6.77 -7.30
N LEU A 41 44.00 -6.24 -8.50
CA LEU A 41 43.83 -4.82 -8.77
C LEU A 41 42.35 -4.54 -8.53
N ALA A 42 42.08 -3.80 -7.44
CA ALA A 42 40.76 -3.34 -7.12
C ALA A 42 40.29 -2.51 -8.31
N LEU A 43 39.16 -2.87 -8.90
CA LEU A 43 38.69 -2.18 -10.08
C LEU A 43 38.16 -0.81 -9.67
N PRO A 44 38.55 0.27 -10.37
CA PRO A 44 37.99 1.58 -10.09
C PRO A 44 36.51 1.61 -10.42
N LEU A 45 35.73 2.30 -9.58
CA LEU A 45 34.38 2.75 -9.89
C LEU A 45 34.48 4.18 -10.42
N LEU A 46 34.08 4.39 -11.67
CA LEU A 46 34.30 5.66 -12.36
C LEU A 46 33.31 6.71 -11.86
N GLN A 47 33.81 7.83 -11.36
CA GLN A 47 32.97 9.00 -11.08
C GLN A 47 32.72 9.80 -12.36
N LEU A 48 31.85 10.81 -12.29
CA LEU A 48 31.46 11.59 -13.47
C LEU A 48 32.66 12.22 -14.21
N ASP A 49 33.67 12.68 -13.46
CA ASP A 49 34.87 13.33 -14.02
C ASP A 49 35.78 12.35 -14.79
N ASP A 50 35.79 11.07 -14.38
CA ASP A 50 36.62 10.02 -14.97
C ASP A 50 35.88 9.20 -16.04
N TRP A 51 34.58 9.43 -16.18
CA TRP A 51 33.72 8.64 -17.05
C TRP A 51 33.55 9.27 -18.43
N THR A 52 33.74 8.47 -19.47
CA THR A 52 33.54 8.91 -20.85
C THR A 52 32.43 8.09 -21.52
N PRO A 53 31.34 8.72 -21.99
CA PRO A 53 30.14 8.01 -22.47
C PRO A 53 30.36 6.99 -23.59
N ASN A 54 31.44 7.16 -24.38
CA ASN A 54 31.66 6.42 -25.62
C ASN A 54 32.94 5.57 -25.61
N LEU A 55 33.64 5.42 -24.48
CA LEU A 55 34.76 4.48 -24.42
C LEU A 55 34.25 3.03 -24.32
N PRO A 56 34.87 2.09 -25.06
CA PRO A 56 34.50 0.69 -24.98
C PRO A 56 35.07 0.06 -23.71
N TYR A 57 34.42 0.27 -22.57
CA TYR A 57 34.76 -0.43 -21.31
C TYR A 57 34.35 -1.93 -21.32
N ASN A 58 34.06 -2.49 -22.50
CA ASN A 58 33.58 -3.85 -22.72
C ASN A 58 34.71 -4.85 -23.03
N GLU A 59 35.88 -4.65 -22.43
CA GLU A 59 37.05 -5.51 -22.62
C GLU A 59 36.88 -6.87 -21.92
N ALA A 60 37.59 -7.90 -22.41
CA ALA A 60 37.56 -9.25 -21.85
C ALA A 60 38.17 -9.33 -20.43
N VAL A 61 39.07 -8.40 -20.11
CA VAL A 61 39.58 -8.16 -18.77
C VAL A 61 38.92 -6.87 -18.27
N PRO A 62 38.21 -6.90 -17.13
CA PRO A 62 37.54 -5.70 -16.64
C PRO A 62 38.60 -4.66 -16.23
N THR A 63 38.49 -3.45 -16.78
CA THR A 63 39.33 -2.29 -16.44
C THR A 63 38.69 -1.39 -15.37
N CYS A 64 37.38 -1.55 -15.16
CA CYS A 64 36.57 -0.84 -14.17
C CYS A 64 35.40 -1.69 -13.68
N ILE A 65 34.73 -1.25 -12.61
CA ILE A 65 33.54 -1.92 -12.08
C ILE A 65 32.38 -1.79 -13.07
N ARG A 66 31.76 -2.93 -13.38
CA ARG A 66 30.58 -3.02 -14.24
C ARG A 66 29.40 -3.63 -13.49
N TYR A 67 28.23 -3.03 -13.67
CA TYR A 67 27.00 -3.51 -13.05
C TYR A 67 25.77 -3.23 -13.94
N SER A 68 24.64 -3.78 -13.54
CA SER A 68 23.33 -3.43 -14.11
C SER A 68 22.40 -2.89 -13.03
N ILE A 69 21.48 -2.03 -13.42
CA ILE A 69 20.38 -1.57 -12.56
C ILE A 69 19.08 -2.14 -13.12
N GLU A 70 18.32 -2.89 -12.32
CA GLU A 70 16.88 -3.07 -12.55
C GLU A 70 16.15 -2.12 -11.61
N TRP A 71 15.19 -1.34 -12.13
CA TRP A 71 14.48 -0.40 -11.29
C TRP A 71 12.98 -0.41 -11.54
N LYS A 72 12.22 -0.30 -10.45
CA LYS A 72 10.77 -0.40 -10.41
C LYS A 72 10.20 0.88 -9.85
N LEU A 73 9.16 1.40 -10.51
CA LEU A 73 8.35 2.49 -9.98
C LEU A 73 7.03 1.93 -9.47
N LEU A 74 6.76 2.13 -8.20
CA LEU A 74 5.65 1.57 -7.45
C LEU A 74 4.83 2.72 -6.86
N LEU A 75 3.51 2.62 -6.93
CA LEU A 75 2.59 3.64 -6.41
C LEU A 75 1.78 3.07 -5.25
N ASN A 76 1.89 3.70 -4.09
CA ASN A 76 1.15 3.33 -2.89
C ASN A 76 -0.20 4.04 -2.84
N LYS A 77 -1.29 3.27 -2.98
CA LYS A 77 -2.69 3.71 -2.82
C LYS A 77 -3.45 2.80 -1.87
N GLY A 78 -2.81 2.41 -0.77
CA GLY A 78 -3.27 1.35 0.15
C GLY A 78 -2.89 -0.06 -0.29
N ARG A 79 -2.62 -0.27 -1.58
CA ARG A 79 -1.84 -1.41 -2.10
C ARG A 79 -0.77 -0.87 -3.05
N LEU A 80 0.38 -1.55 -3.10
CA LEU A 80 1.46 -1.23 -4.01
C LEU A 80 1.06 -1.59 -5.45
N LYS A 81 1.00 -0.60 -6.34
CA LYS A 81 0.74 -0.78 -7.77
C LYS A 81 2.01 -0.52 -8.57
N LYS A 82 2.48 -1.50 -9.33
CA LYS A 82 3.62 -1.32 -10.25
C LYS A 82 3.24 -0.45 -11.44
N LEU A 83 4.00 0.62 -11.66
CA LEU A 83 3.86 1.54 -12.81
C LEU A 83 4.84 1.22 -13.93
N THR A 84 6.08 0.84 -13.60
CA THR A 84 7.11 0.43 -14.56
C THR A 84 8.09 -0.58 -13.97
N ASN A 85 8.79 -1.29 -14.84
CA ASN A 85 9.99 -2.04 -14.53
C ASN A 85 10.94 -1.92 -15.73
N ASP A 86 12.10 -1.32 -15.52
CA ASP A 86 13.07 -1.06 -16.57
C ASP A 86 14.47 -1.57 -16.14
N THR A 87 15.35 -1.78 -17.11
CA THR A 87 16.69 -2.33 -16.85
C THR A 87 17.74 -1.56 -17.64
N GLU A 88 18.77 -1.10 -16.94
CA GLU A 88 19.95 -0.43 -17.48
C GLU A 88 21.13 -1.40 -17.34
N GLN A 89 21.76 -1.76 -18.45
CA GLN A 89 22.84 -2.75 -18.46
C GLN A 89 24.19 -2.10 -18.78
N ASN A 90 25.26 -2.79 -18.39
CA ASN A 90 26.64 -2.40 -18.71
C ASN A 90 27.01 -0.99 -18.21
N LEU A 91 26.55 -0.65 -17.02
CA LEU A 91 26.88 0.62 -16.38
C LEU A 91 28.29 0.56 -15.78
N THR A 92 29.06 1.61 -16.03
CA THR A 92 30.42 1.82 -15.50
C THR A 92 30.54 3.06 -14.63
N LEU A 93 29.62 4.03 -14.81
CA LEU A 93 29.50 5.22 -13.99
C LEU A 93 29.04 4.84 -12.58
N ALA A 94 29.57 5.50 -11.54
CA ALA A 94 29.17 5.28 -10.17
C ALA A 94 27.65 5.47 -9.99
N PRO A 95 26.95 4.62 -9.21
CA PRO A 95 25.52 4.71 -8.98
C PRO A 95 25.01 6.11 -8.58
N GLY A 96 25.73 6.83 -7.71
CA GLY A 96 25.34 8.20 -7.34
C GLY A 96 25.41 9.16 -8.52
N ALA A 97 26.51 9.14 -9.27
CA ALA A 97 26.65 9.96 -10.47
C ALA A 97 25.63 9.58 -11.57
N PHE A 98 25.33 8.29 -11.74
CA PHE A 98 24.30 7.82 -12.68
C PHE A 98 22.89 8.24 -12.25
N TRP A 99 22.62 8.24 -10.95
CA TRP A 99 21.39 8.75 -10.38
C TRP A 99 21.17 10.22 -10.74
N ASP A 100 22.14 11.07 -10.45
CA ASP A 100 22.03 12.52 -10.65
C ASP A 100 21.95 12.91 -12.12
N THR A 101 22.69 12.22 -12.99
CA THR A 101 22.76 12.56 -14.42
C THR A 101 21.61 11.99 -15.24
N THR A 102 21.13 10.78 -14.91
CA THR A 102 20.28 10.00 -15.82
C THR A 102 19.02 9.46 -15.13
N LEU A 103 19.19 8.64 -14.09
CA LEU A 103 18.09 7.84 -13.56
C LEU A 103 17.00 8.70 -12.91
N LYS A 104 17.39 9.75 -12.17
CA LYS A 104 16.46 10.67 -11.52
C LYS A 104 15.53 11.36 -12.53
N SER A 105 16.09 11.89 -13.62
CA SER A 105 15.30 12.54 -14.69
C SER A 105 14.36 11.55 -15.39
N LYS A 106 14.84 10.34 -15.71
CA LYS A 106 14.01 9.27 -16.30
C LYS A 106 12.83 8.92 -15.38
N LEU A 107 13.10 8.78 -14.08
CA LEU A 107 12.09 8.49 -13.05
C LEU A 107 11.01 9.58 -13.01
N GLU A 108 11.40 10.85 -12.92
CA GLU A 108 10.46 11.98 -12.88
C GLU A 108 9.61 12.09 -14.15
N GLN A 109 10.21 11.92 -15.31
CA GLN A 109 9.50 11.93 -16.59
C GLN A 109 8.47 10.80 -16.67
N LEU A 110 8.85 9.60 -16.22
CA LEU A 110 7.95 8.44 -16.23
C LEU A 110 6.84 8.57 -15.20
N LEU A 111 7.12 9.13 -14.02
CA LEU A 111 6.11 9.43 -13.02
C LEU A 111 5.07 10.41 -13.58
N LYS A 112 5.51 11.51 -14.21
CA LYS A 112 4.63 12.49 -14.88
C LYS A 112 3.83 11.88 -16.04
N LYS A 113 4.40 10.92 -16.77
CA LYS A 113 3.75 10.24 -17.91
C LYS A 113 2.71 9.21 -17.47
N LYS A 114 2.98 8.47 -16.39
CA LYS A 114 2.17 7.33 -15.93
C LYS A 114 1.11 7.72 -14.90
N THR A 115 1.11 8.95 -14.43
CA THR A 115 0.17 9.43 -13.42
C THR A 115 -0.62 10.67 -13.89
N PRO A 116 -1.88 10.84 -13.43
CA PRO A 116 -2.66 12.03 -13.76
C PRO A 116 -1.99 13.33 -13.30
N ARG A 117 -1.95 14.34 -14.17
CA ARG A 117 -1.35 15.66 -13.90
C ARG A 117 -2.05 16.46 -12.80
N THR A 118 -3.27 16.07 -12.44
CA THR A 118 -4.09 16.74 -11.42
C THR A 118 -3.69 16.35 -9.99
N LYS A 119 -2.85 15.32 -9.83
CA LYS A 119 -2.46 14.75 -8.54
C LYS A 119 -0.95 14.91 -8.34
N SER A 120 -0.53 15.26 -7.14
CA SER A 120 0.89 15.28 -6.76
C SER A 120 1.30 13.90 -6.28
N TYR A 121 2.54 13.52 -6.55
CA TYR A 121 3.11 12.27 -6.08
C TYR A 121 4.46 12.60 -5.45
N GLU A 122 4.65 12.16 -4.22
CA GLU A 122 5.91 12.31 -3.51
C GLU A 122 6.56 10.94 -3.32
N PRO A 123 7.90 10.86 -3.35
CA PRO A 123 8.61 9.67 -2.92
C PRO A 123 8.24 9.38 -1.46
N GLU A 124 7.93 8.13 -1.17
CA GLU A 124 7.65 7.64 0.18
C GLU A 124 8.85 6.87 0.69
N GLU A 125 9.34 5.95 -0.13
CA GLU A 125 10.40 5.03 0.25
C GLU A 125 11.18 4.59 -0.98
N THR A 126 12.50 4.43 -0.84
CA THR A 126 13.35 3.79 -1.84
C THR A 126 14.03 2.58 -1.23
N THR A 127 13.83 1.40 -1.82
CA THR A 127 14.57 0.18 -1.45
C THR A 127 15.63 -0.12 -2.50
N ILE A 128 16.86 -0.38 -2.08
CA ILE A 128 17.98 -0.78 -2.94
C ILE A 128 18.51 -2.13 -2.48
N ILE A 129 18.63 -3.06 -3.42
CA ILE A 129 19.23 -4.38 -3.20
C ILE A 129 20.42 -4.52 -4.14
N VAL A 130 21.62 -4.68 -3.61
CA VAL A 130 22.82 -4.97 -4.40
C VAL A 130 23.14 -6.46 -4.27
N SER A 131 23.22 -7.15 -5.39
CA SER A 131 23.54 -8.57 -5.46
C SER A 131 24.65 -8.85 -6.46
N VAL A 132 25.30 -10.00 -6.28
CA VAL A 132 26.27 -10.55 -7.22
C VAL A 132 25.78 -11.92 -7.67
N THR A 133 26.15 -12.35 -8.87
CA THR A 133 25.78 -13.70 -9.36
C THR A 133 26.40 -14.84 -8.54
N ASP A 134 27.25 -14.53 -7.56
CA ASP A 134 27.84 -15.51 -6.66
C ASP A 134 26.91 -15.82 -5.48
N ARG A 135 26.53 -17.08 -5.31
CA ARG A 135 25.55 -17.51 -4.29
C ARG A 135 26.11 -17.56 -2.88
N THR A 136 27.42 -17.41 -2.72
CA THR A 136 28.14 -17.41 -1.44
C THR A 136 28.14 -16.05 -0.77
N GLU A 137 28.03 -14.99 -1.56
CA GLU A 137 27.96 -13.61 -1.08
C GLU A 137 26.51 -13.26 -0.70
N ARG A 138 26.35 -12.45 0.35
CA ARG A 138 25.02 -12.01 0.80
C ARG A 138 24.64 -10.70 0.14
N ASP A 139 23.40 -10.62 -0.31
CA ASP A 139 22.85 -9.38 -0.86
C ASP A 139 22.89 -8.25 0.18
N LEU A 140 23.29 -7.05 -0.25
CA LEU A 140 23.13 -5.84 0.52
C LEU A 140 21.72 -5.32 0.28
N SER A 141 20.89 -5.24 1.32
CA SER A 141 19.57 -4.62 1.25
C SER A 141 19.54 -3.37 2.13
N LYS A 142 19.13 -2.24 1.53
CA LYS A 142 19.00 -0.95 2.20
C LYS A 142 17.67 -0.32 1.87
N ARG A 143 17.04 0.27 2.88
CA ARG A 143 15.81 1.04 2.75
C ARG A 143 16.13 2.47 3.13
N PHE A 144 15.68 3.39 2.31
CA PHE A 144 15.88 4.82 2.45
C PHE A 144 14.52 5.51 2.44
N ASP A 145 14.38 6.53 3.26
CA ASP A 145 13.18 7.37 3.24
C ASP A 145 13.25 8.29 2.01
N GLU A 146 12.13 8.39 1.30
CA GLU A 146 12.00 9.25 0.12
C GLU A 146 13.03 8.96 -0.98
N GLN A 147 13.89 9.93 -1.31
CA GLN A 147 14.96 9.87 -2.31
C GLN A 147 16.34 10.24 -1.76
N ASP A 148 16.49 10.34 -0.43
CA ASP A 148 17.78 10.64 0.21
C ASP A 148 18.62 9.36 0.31
N ILE A 149 19.19 8.97 -0.83
CA ILE A 149 19.94 7.72 -0.97
C ILE A 149 21.40 7.99 -0.62
N GLU A 150 21.90 7.30 0.40
CA GLU A 150 23.31 7.31 0.76
C GLU A 150 24.12 6.44 -0.23
N TRP A 151 24.40 6.98 -1.41
CA TRP A 151 25.09 6.26 -2.49
C TRP A 151 26.47 5.75 -2.08
N GLY A 152 27.16 6.40 -1.15
CA GLY A 152 28.46 5.97 -0.65
C GLY A 152 28.47 4.51 -0.16
N VAL A 153 27.44 4.09 0.60
CA VAL A 153 27.33 2.71 1.11
C VAL A 153 27.16 1.69 -0.02
N ILE A 154 26.41 2.07 -1.07
CA ILE A 154 26.20 1.23 -2.25
C ILE A 154 27.51 1.13 -3.05
N GLU A 155 28.20 2.25 -3.24
CA GLU A 155 29.47 2.33 -3.97
C GLU A 155 30.59 1.57 -3.27
N ASP A 156 30.69 1.68 -1.95
CA ASP A 156 31.65 0.95 -1.13
C ASP A 156 31.42 -0.57 -1.25
N GLN A 157 30.16 -1.00 -1.26
CA GLN A 157 29.81 -2.41 -1.48
C GLN A 157 30.23 -2.89 -2.87
N LEU A 158 30.03 -2.08 -3.91
CA LEU A 158 30.49 -2.44 -5.26
C LEU A 158 32.02 -2.55 -5.32
N ARG A 159 32.75 -1.63 -4.66
CA ARG A 159 34.21 -1.68 -4.55
C ARG A 159 34.68 -2.93 -3.79
N ALA A 160 34.02 -3.28 -2.69
CA ALA A 160 34.34 -4.50 -1.94
C ALA A 160 34.21 -5.77 -2.81
N TRP A 161 33.20 -5.82 -3.69
CA TRP A 161 32.98 -6.92 -4.62
C TRP A 161 33.71 -6.79 -5.97
N SER A 162 34.56 -5.78 -6.15
CA SER A 162 35.24 -5.55 -7.44
C SER A 162 36.05 -6.76 -7.91
N HIS A 163 36.66 -7.49 -6.97
CA HIS A 163 37.50 -8.64 -7.24
C HIS A 163 36.72 -9.82 -7.85
N LEU A 164 35.40 -9.89 -7.66
CA LEU A 164 34.55 -10.95 -8.19
C LEU A 164 34.34 -10.80 -9.71
N LEU A 165 34.47 -9.58 -10.25
CA LEU A 165 34.37 -9.32 -11.68
C LEU A 165 35.51 -10.00 -12.46
N HIS A 166 36.71 -10.10 -11.87
CA HIS A 166 37.85 -10.83 -12.46
C HIS A 166 37.57 -12.34 -12.60
N VAL A 167 36.66 -12.89 -11.78
CA VAL A 167 36.24 -14.30 -11.82
C VAL A 167 34.99 -14.48 -12.72
N GLY A 168 34.62 -13.44 -13.48
CA GLY A 168 33.48 -13.47 -14.40
C GLY A 168 32.10 -13.35 -13.73
N LYS A 169 32.05 -13.02 -12.43
CA LYS A 169 30.78 -12.72 -11.74
C LYS A 169 30.25 -11.36 -12.18
N ARG A 170 28.96 -11.12 -11.98
CA ARG A 170 28.29 -9.86 -12.38
C ARG A 170 27.54 -9.24 -11.23
N LEU A 171 27.66 -7.93 -11.09
CA LEU A 171 26.97 -7.13 -10.08
C LEU A 171 25.64 -6.63 -10.62
N ARG A 172 24.60 -6.66 -9.80
CA ARG A 172 23.25 -6.17 -10.11
C ARG A 172 22.74 -5.33 -8.95
N ILE A 173 22.15 -4.19 -9.27
CA ILE A 173 21.44 -3.33 -8.34
C ILE A 173 19.96 -3.39 -8.70
N GLU A 174 19.11 -3.72 -7.74
CA GLU A 174 17.67 -3.65 -7.87
C GLU A 174 17.14 -2.48 -7.03
N ILE A 175 16.45 -1.54 -7.67
CA ILE A 175 15.93 -0.33 -7.02
C ILE A 175 14.40 -0.33 -7.11
N SER A 176 13.73 -0.13 -5.98
CA SER A 176 12.28 0.03 -5.93
C SER A 176 11.95 1.41 -5.39
N PHE A 177 11.49 2.30 -6.27
CA PHE A 177 10.98 3.61 -5.90
C PHE A 177 9.49 3.50 -5.57
N ILE A 178 9.13 3.74 -4.33
CA ILE A 178 7.75 3.75 -3.86
C ILE A 178 7.33 5.21 -3.71
N CYS A 179 6.30 5.61 -4.45
CA CYS A 179 5.70 6.94 -4.36
C CYS A 179 4.32 6.84 -3.74
N LYS A 180 3.93 7.85 -2.97
CA LYS A 180 2.56 8.04 -2.48
C LYS A 180 1.90 9.20 -3.21
N GLU A 181 0.58 9.11 -3.36
CA GLU A 181 -0.20 10.25 -3.83
C GLU A 181 -0.31 11.28 -2.70
N VAL A 182 0.09 12.51 -2.98
CA VAL A 182 -0.05 13.63 -2.05
C VAL A 182 -1.21 14.47 -2.50
N SER A 183 -2.31 14.35 -1.76
CA SER A 183 -3.42 15.29 -1.82
C SER A 183 -2.86 16.65 -1.41
N ARG A 184 -2.84 17.64 -2.32
CA ARG A 184 -2.36 19.00 -1.97
C ARG A 184 -3.15 19.51 -0.76
N PRO A 185 -2.53 19.69 0.42
CA PRO A 185 -3.18 20.45 1.47
C PRO A 185 -3.16 21.92 1.04
N ALA A 186 -4.30 22.58 1.08
CA ALA A 186 -4.27 24.04 1.04
C ALA A 186 -3.54 24.50 2.31
N SER A 187 -2.41 25.18 2.16
CA SER A 187 -1.63 25.72 3.27
C SER A 187 -2.52 26.52 4.22
N MET A 188 -2.66 26.05 5.46
CA MET A 188 -2.71 26.94 6.61
C MET A 188 -1.82 26.38 7.72
N THR A 189 -0.79 27.16 8.00
CA THR A 189 -0.04 27.17 9.26
C THR A 189 -1.00 27.28 10.44
N THR A 190 -1.05 26.29 11.33
CA THR A 190 -0.65 26.39 12.75
C THR A 190 -1.25 25.27 13.60
N ARG A 191 -0.38 24.74 14.46
CA ARG A 191 -0.61 24.11 15.76
C ARG A 191 -1.20 22.69 15.80
N GLN A 192 -0.30 21.79 16.24
CA GLN A 192 -0.54 20.71 17.20
C GLN A 192 -1.99 20.52 17.65
N SER A 193 -2.56 19.36 17.35
CA SER A 193 -3.03 18.45 18.39
C SER A 193 -3.41 17.13 17.73
N THR A 194 -2.85 16.06 18.27
CA THR A 194 -3.45 14.72 18.29
C THR A 194 -4.97 14.79 18.43
N SER A 195 -5.70 14.26 17.45
CA SER A 195 -6.74 13.27 17.73
C SER A 195 -7.15 12.59 16.43
N THR A 196 -7.23 11.27 16.52
CA THR A 196 -7.77 10.35 15.55
C THR A 196 -9.17 10.79 15.12
N GLY A 197 -9.27 11.56 14.04
CA GLY A 197 -10.53 11.78 13.34
C GLY A 197 -10.92 10.47 12.67
N GLY A 198 -11.99 9.82 13.15
CA GLY A 198 -12.49 8.60 12.54
C GLY A 198 -12.74 8.78 11.04
N ALA A 199 -12.74 7.68 10.27
CA ALA A 199 -12.82 7.67 8.80
C ALA A 199 -13.89 8.61 8.21
N THR A 200 -14.98 8.86 8.94
CA THR A 200 -16.03 9.82 8.59
C THR A 200 -15.57 11.28 8.64
N ALA A 201 -14.82 11.71 9.66
CA ALA A 201 -14.35 13.09 9.79
C ALA A 201 -13.34 13.46 8.68
N VAL A 202 -12.46 12.51 8.33
CA VAL A 202 -11.52 12.66 7.21
C VAL A 202 -12.28 12.78 5.89
N GLN A 203 -13.31 11.96 5.67
CA GLN A 203 -14.17 12.04 4.48
C GLN A 203 -14.96 13.34 4.40
N PHE A 204 -15.47 13.86 5.53
CA PHE A 204 -16.17 15.15 5.54
C PHE A 204 -15.21 16.30 5.27
N ALA A 205 -14.01 16.30 5.85
CA ALA A 205 -12.98 17.30 5.59
C ALA A 205 -12.48 17.25 4.13
N GLU A 206 -12.27 16.06 3.57
CA GLU A 206 -11.90 15.87 2.16
C GLU A 206 -13.01 16.36 1.22
N ARG A 207 -14.28 16.05 1.54
CA ARG A 207 -15.44 16.58 0.80
C ARG A 207 -15.49 18.09 0.88
N ASP A 208 -15.37 18.68 2.06
CA ASP A 208 -15.43 20.13 2.26
C ASP A 208 -14.25 20.85 1.59
N GLN A 209 -13.08 20.20 1.50
CA GLN A 209 -11.94 20.69 0.74
C GLN A 209 -12.19 20.65 -0.78
N LEU A 210 -12.81 19.58 -1.30
CA LEU A 210 -13.24 19.51 -2.71
C LEU A 210 -14.28 20.58 -3.04
N LEU A 211 -15.20 20.84 -2.11
CA LEU A 211 -16.18 21.91 -2.21
C LEU A 211 -15.52 23.29 -2.28
N ALA A 212 -14.61 23.59 -1.35
CA ALA A 212 -13.86 24.85 -1.34
C ALA A 212 -12.99 25.04 -2.61
N SER A 213 -12.40 23.96 -3.15
CA SER A 213 -11.60 24.02 -4.38
C SER A 213 -12.43 24.32 -5.64
N GLN A 214 -13.67 23.84 -5.70
CA GLN A 214 -14.60 24.14 -6.79
C GLN A 214 -15.15 25.57 -6.69
N GLU A 215 -15.33 26.07 -5.47
CA GLU A 215 -15.71 27.48 -5.24
C GLU A 215 -14.58 28.45 -5.64
N ALA A 216 -13.33 28.08 -5.39
CA ALA A 216 -12.16 28.89 -5.75
C ALA A 216 -11.85 28.90 -7.25
N SER A 217 -12.30 27.89 -8.02
CA SER A 217 -12.06 27.80 -9.47
C SER A 217 -13.06 28.59 -10.32
N GLY A 218 -14.07 29.21 -9.70
CA GLY A 218 -15.12 29.96 -10.40
C GLY A 218 -16.00 29.07 -11.30
N GLN A 219 -15.87 27.75 -11.22
CA GLN A 219 -16.82 26.83 -11.85
C GLN A 219 -18.15 27.01 -11.12
N SER A 220 -19.16 27.47 -11.88
CA SER A 220 -20.48 27.79 -11.34
C SER A 220 -20.95 26.70 -10.37
N ARG A 221 -21.49 27.14 -9.24
CA ARG A 221 -22.07 26.33 -8.15
C ARG A 221 -23.33 25.57 -8.62
N VAL A 222 -23.38 25.05 -9.84
CA VAL A 222 -24.53 24.39 -10.46
C VAL A 222 -25.04 23.27 -9.55
N TRP A 223 -24.16 22.38 -9.11
CA TRP A 223 -24.53 21.32 -8.19
C TRP A 223 -25.02 21.87 -6.83
N SER A 224 -24.39 22.92 -6.28
CA SER A 224 -24.82 23.51 -5.00
C SER A 224 -26.20 24.14 -5.11
N ASN A 225 -26.48 24.83 -6.22
CA ASN A 225 -27.75 25.46 -6.53
C ASN A 225 -28.85 24.39 -6.64
N VAL A 226 -28.60 23.30 -7.36
CA VAL A 226 -29.55 22.17 -7.48
C VAL A 226 -29.84 21.55 -6.11
N TYR A 227 -28.82 21.28 -5.31
CA TYR A 227 -28.99 20.66 -3.99
C TYR A 227 -29.68 21.59 -2.98
N ASN A 228 -29.43 22.90 -3.04
CA ASN A 228 -30.12 23.88 -2.22
C ASN A 228 -31.58 24.07 -2.65
N LEU A 229 -31.85 24.11 -3.96
CA LEU A 229 -33.20 24.19 -4.52
C LEU A 229 -34.04 22.98 -4.12
N MET A 230 -33.48 21.78 -4.19
CA MET A 230 -34.18 20.53 -3.86
C MET A 230 -34.23 20.23 -2.36
N ARG A 231 -33.63 21.07 -1.51
CA ARG A 231 -33.60 20.85 -0.06
C ARG A 231 -34.98 21.08 0.54
N CYS A 232 -35.52 20.07 1.22
CA CYS A 232 -36.80 20.25 1.89
C CYS A 232 -36.64 21.09 3.16
N THR A 233 -37.46 22.13 3.32
CA THR A 233 -37.42 23.04 4.48
C THR A 233 -38.34 22.64 5.64
N GLY A 234 -38.97 21.46 5.61
CA GLY A 234 -39.74 20.96 6.76
C GLY A 234 -40.65 19.76 6.50
N PRO A 235 -41.39 19.30 7.54
CA PRO A 235 -42.33 18.17 7.47
C PRO A 235 -43.37 18.38 6.36
N PRO A 236 -43.80 17.33 5.64
CA PRO A 236 -43.83 15.91 6.02
C PRO A 236 -42.66 15.05 5.49
N CYS A 237 -41.55 15.64 5.06
CA CYS A 237 -40.44 14.89 4.47
C CYS A 237 -39.42 14.40 5.51
N ASP A 238 -39.12 13.10 5.50
CA ASP A 238 -38.03 12.46 6.26
C ASP A 238 -36.74 12.31 5.40
N GLY A 239 -36.80 12.77 4.14
CA GLY A 239 -35.70 12.70 3.16
C GLY A 239 -35.13 14.09 2.90
N ARG A 240 -33.79 14.21 2.95
CA ARG A 240 -33.04 15.47 2.91
C ARG A 240 -33.31 16.33 1.65
N TYR A 241 -33.74 15.70 0.55
CA TYR A 241 -34.06 16.35 -0.72
C TYR A 241 -35.39 15.86 -1.29
N CYS A 242 -36.20 16.78 -1.80
CA CYS A 242 -37.49 16.49 -2.41
C CYS A 242 -37.78 17.38 -3.61
N TRP A 243 -38.62 16.89 -4.52
CA TRP A 243 -39.25 17.70 -5.55
C TRP A 243 -40.71 17.98 -5.19
N ARG A 244 -41.18 19.21 -5.45
CA ARG A 244 -42.54 19.65 -5.15
C ARG A 244 -43.37 19.78 -6.44
N ASP A 245 -44.45 19.02 -6.51
CA ASP A 245 -45.43 19.11 -7.59
C ASP A 245 -46.38 20.30 -7.43
N ALA A 246 -47.13 20.65 -8.49
CA ALA A 246 -48.15 21.69 -8.51
C ALA A 246 -49.18 21.55 -7.36
N ASN A 247 -49.47 20.31 -6.95
CA ASN A 247 -50.36 19.99 -5.83
C ASN A 247 -49.69 20.16 -4.44
N ARG A 248 -48.50 20.77 -4.38
CA ARG A 248 -47.62 20.84 -3.20
C ARG A 248 -47.32 19.48 -2.58
N LYS A 249 -47.45 18.40 -3.36
CA LYS A 249 -47.04 17.07 -2.95
C LYS A 249 -45.52 16.98 -3.08
N HIS A 250 -44.88 16.49 -2.03
CA HIS A 250 -43.44 16.29 -1.99
C HIS A 250 -43.08 14.86 -2.40
N PHE A 251 -42.10 14.73 -3.29
CA PHE A 251 -41.55 13.45 -3.74
C PHE A 251 -40.09 13.35 -3.30
N PRO A 252 -39.69 12.30 -2.58
CA PRO A 252 -38.30 12.13 -2.15
C PRO A 252 -37.39 11.93 -3.36
N LEU A 253 -36.24 12.60 -3.36
CA LEU A 253 -35.23 12.44 -4.41
C LEU A 253 -34.09 11.57 -3.91
N ASP A 254 -33.75 10.55 -4.69
CA ASP A 254 -32.55 9.76 -4.47
C ASP A 254 -31.32 10.42 -5.12
N THR A 255 -30.13 9.89 -4.79
CA THR A 255 -28.87 10.38 -5.34
C THR A 255 -28.82 10.29 -6.87
N SER A 256 -29.47 9.28 -7.46
CA SER A 256 -29.50 9.09 -8.92
C SER A 256 -30.28 10.20 -9.62
N ILE A 257 -31.43 10.59 -9.06
CA ILE A 257 -32.26 11.67 -9.61
C ILE A 257 -31.55 13.02 -9.42
N LEU A 258 -30.92 13.24 -8.26
CA LEU A 258 -30.14 14.46 -8.00
C LEU A 258 -28.97 14.61 -8.99
N THR A 259 -28.23 13.54 -9.30
CA THR A 259 -27.15 13.59 -10.31
C THR A 259 -27.68 13.96 -11.70
N LYS A 260 -28.86 13.45 -12.10
CA LYS A 260 -29.47 13.82 -13.39
C LYS A 260 -29.92 15.28 -13.45
N LEU A 261 -30.37 15.84 -12.33
CA LEU A 261 -30.71 17.26 -12.23
C LEU A 261 -29.46 18.15 -12.33
N VAL A 262 -28.36 17.74 -11.70
CA VAL A 262 -27.07 18.44 -11.83
C VAL A 262 -26.59 18.40 -13.27
N GLN A 263 -26.58 17.23 -13.91
CA GLN A 263 -26.18 17.10 -15.32
C GLN A 263 -27.04 17.99 -16.24
N TYR A 264 -28.35 18.02 -16.03
CA TYR A 264 -29.25 18.87 -16.82
C TYR A 264 -28.90 20.36 -16.69
N ALA A 265 -28.59 20.82 -15.47
CA ALA A 265 -28.20 22.20 -15.23
C ALA A 265 -26.76 22.50 -15.72
N GLU A 266 -25.85 21.52 -15.72
CA GLU A 266 -24.50 21.64 -16.30
C GLU A 266 -24.52 21.78 -17.83
N GLU A 267 -25.51 21.18 -18.49
CA GLU A 267 -25.76 21.32 -19.94
C GLU A 267 -26.28 22.73 -20.31
N GLY A 268 -26.39 23.65 -19.35
CA GLY A 268 -26.78 25.05 -19.55
C GLY A 268 -28.30 25.29 -19.52
N ASN A 269 -29.08 24.28 -19.13
CA ASN A 269 -30.52 24.43 -18.99
C ASN A 269 -30.88 25.13 -17.66
N GLN A 270 -31.94 25.93 -17.67
CA GLN A 270 -32.41 26.64 -16.47
C GLN A 270 -33.04 25.67 -15.48
N LEU A 271 -32.63 25.76 -14.22
CA LEU A 271 -33.17 24.96 -13.11
C LEU A 271 -33.19 25.82 -11.83
N ASP A 272 -34.01 26.88 -11.84
CA ASP A 272 -34.08 27.86 -10.75
C ASP A 272 -35.24 27.57 -9.79
N THR A 273 -36.28 26.90 -10.28
CA THR A 273 -37.45 26.50 -9.51
C THR A 273 -37.80 25.03 -9.69
N HIS A 274 -38.63 24.47 -8.80
CA HIS A 274 -39.13 23.11 -8.94
C HIS A 274 -39.97 22.90 -10.22
N GLN A 275 -40.45 23.95 -10.88
CA GLN A 275 -41.22 23.85 -12.12
C GLN A 275 -40.33 23.64 -13.35
N ASP A 276 -39.04 23.94 -13.24
CA ASP A 276 -38.07 23.85 -14.35
C ASP A 276 -37.52 22.43 -14.52
N VAL A 277 -38.04 21.45 -13.77
CA VAL A 277 -37.62 20.05 -13.88
C VAL A 277 -38.17 19.46 -15.18
N PRO A 278 -37.31 18.96 -16.09
CA PRO A 278 -37.76 18.49 -17.39
C PRO A 278 -38.61 17.22 -17.26
N PRO A 279 -39.58 16.99 -18.18
CA PRO A 279 -40.50 15.85 -18.14
C PRO A 279 -39.80 14.49 -17.98
N ARG A 280 -38.65 14.31 -18.64
CA ARG A 280 -37.84 13.10 -18.56
C ARG A 280 -37.38 12.77 -17.13
N ILE A 281 -37.10 13.79 -16.31
CA ILE A 281 -36.70 13.60 -14.91
C ILE A 281 -37.94 13.42 -14.03
N LEU A 282 -39.05 14.10 -14.33
CA LEU A 282 -40.34 13.87 -13.66
C LEU A 282 -40.80 12.42 -13.81
N ASP A 283 -40.68 11.83 -14.99
CA ASP A 283 -41.02 10.42 -15.24
C ASP A 283 -40.24 9.47 -14.32
N LEU A 284 -38.95 9.78 -14.07
CA LEU A 284 -38.11 9.01 -13.16
C LEU A 284 -38.57 9.14 -11.71
N ILE A 285 -38.93 10.35 -11.27
CA ILE A 285 -39.48 10.61 -9.93
C ILE A 285 -40.77 9.80 -9.73
N TYR A 286 -41.69 9.85 -10.69
CA TYR A 286 -42.95 9.10 -10.62
C TYR A 286 -42.74 7.58 -10.70
N ALA A 287 -41.79 7.10 -11.50
CA ALA A 287 -41.44 5.68 -11.55
C ALA A 287 -40.91 5.18 -10.20
N LYS A 288 -40.06 5.96 -9.54
CA LYS A 288 -39.49 5.62 -8.23
C LYS A 288 -40.51 5.62 -7.10
N GLU A 289 -41.47 6.54 -7.13
CA GLU A 289 -42.57 6.55 -6.17
C GLU A 289 -43.44 5.29 -6.32
N ARG A 290 -43.78 4.90 -7.55
CA ARG A 290 -44.53 3.67 -7.83
C ARG A 290 -43.79 2.43 -7.31
N GLU A 291 -42.49 2.33 -7.59
CA GLU A 291 -41.64 1.24 -7.10
C GLU A 291 -41.60 1.18 -5.56
N SER A 292 -41.49 2.34 -4.92
CA SER A 292 -41.44 2.45 -3.46
C SER A 292 -42.78 2.07 -2.81
N ALA A 293 -43.90 2.50 -3.40
CA ALA A 293 -45.24 2.12 -2.96
C ALA A 293 -45.47 0.60 -3.07
N GLU A 294 -45.00 -0.02 -4.16
CA GLU A 294 -45.10 -1.46 -4.37
C GLU A 294 -44.27 -2.26 -3.35
N ARG A 295 -43.03 -1.82 -3.08
CA ARG A 295 -42.18 -2.43 -2.04
C ARG A 295 -42.81 -2.33 -0.65
N LYS A 296 -43.45 -1.19 -0.33
CA LYS A 296 -44.17 -1.00 0.94
C LYS A 296 -45.38 -1.93 1.05
N ARG A 297 -46.13 -2.12 -0.05
CA ARG A 297 -47.25 -3.08 -0.11
C ARG A 297 -46.77 -4.50 0.13
N LYS A 298 -45.73 -4.96 -0.57
CA LYS A 298 -45.14 -6.30 -0.38
C LYS A 298 -44.66 -6.55 1.05
N ARG A 299 -44.01 -5.56 1.68
CA ARG A 299 -43.58 -5.65 3.08
C ARG A 299 -44.76 -5.73 4.05
N LYS A 300 -45.81 -4.95 3.82
CA LYS A 300 -47.02 -4.99 4.65
C LYS A 300 -47.72 -6.35 4.55
N THR A 301 -47.69 -6.99 3.38
CA THR A 301 -48.22 -8.35 3.21
C THR A 301 -47.37 -9.40 3.93
N SER A 302 -46.04 -9.28 3.91
CA SER A 302 -45.14 -10.22 4.61
C SER A 302 -45.14 -10.05 6.14
N ASP A 303 -45.39 -8.84 6.64
CA ASP A 303 -45.39 -8.55 8.09
C ASP A 303 -46.62 -9.15 8.79
N SER A 304 -47.75 -9.30 8.08
CA SER A 304 -48.92 -10.02 8.59
C SER A 304 -48.75 -11.54 8.66
N GLU A 305 -47.74 -12.13 7.99
CA GLU A 305 -47.40 -13.56 8.12
C GLU A 305 -46.22 -13.83 9.08
N GLY A 306 -45.49 -12.78 9.51
CA GLY A 306 -44.24 -12.90 10.28
C GLY A 306 -44.37 -12.82 11.79
N GLU A 307 -45.59 -12.81 12.35
CA GLU A 307 -45.82 -12.54 13.77
C GLU A 307 -45.62 -13.78 14.69
N ARG A 308 -44.62 -14.63 14.44
CA ARG A 308 -44.10 -15.62 15.41
C ARG A 308 -42.64 -15.99 15.13
N LEU A 309 -41.69 -15.12 15.48
CA LEU A 309 -40.28 -15.50 15.57
C LEU A 309 -39.75 -15.19 16.97
N ILE A 310 -39.65 -16.23 17.79
CA ILE A 310 -39.09 -16.18 19.14
C ILE A 310 -37.57 -15.93 19.03
N LYS A 311 -37.09 -14.83 19.60
CA LYS A 311 -35.65 -14.61 19.84
C LYS A 311 -35.25 -15.28 21.15
N ILE A 312 -34.44 -16.34 21.07
CA ILE A 312 -33.77 -16.92 22.25
C ILE A 312 -32.39 -16.25 22.37
N ILE A 313 -32.16 -15.54 23.49
CA ILE A 313 -30.85 -14.99 23.87
C ILE A 313 -30.30 -15.90 24.97
N ASN A 314 -29.20 -16.59 24.71
CA ASN A 314 -28.48 -17.34 25.75
C ASN A 314 -27.69 -16.35 26.62
N VAL A 315 -28.07 -16.22 27.88
CA VAL A 315 -27.27 -15.52 28.90
C VAL A 315 -26.69 -16.57 29.85
N LEU A 316 -25.37 -16.70 29.88
CA LEU A 316 -24.66 -17.52 30.88
C LEU A 316 -24.51 -16.71 32.19
N PRO A 317 -24.94 -17.22 33.36
CA PRO A 317 -24.61 -16.61 34.64
C PRO A 317 -23.16 -16.96 35.02
N GLY A 318 -22.35 -15.93 35.30
CA GLY A 318 -20.99 -16.09 35.83
C GLY A 318 -20.97 -16.69 37.25
N PRO A 319 -19.93 -17.44 37.64
CA PRO A 319 -19.89 -18.15 38.90
C PRO A 319 -19.74 -17.22 40.10
N TYR A 320 -20.60 -17.46 41.09
CA TYR A 320 -20.53 -16.98 42.47
C TYR A 320 -19.16 -17.30 43.09
N THR A 321 -18.52 -16.30 43.70
CA THR A 321 -17.60 -16.52 44.83
C THR A 321 -18.08 -15.67 46.00
N GLN A 322 -18.28 -16.36 47.11
CA GLN A 322 -18.81 -15.85 48.37
C GLN A 322 -17.80 -14.94 49.09
N ALA A 323 -18.38 -14.03 49.86
CA ALA A 323 -17.75 -13.04 50.71
C ALA A 323 -16.90 -13.63 51.86
N LEU A 324 -15.90 -12.85 52.28
CA LEU A 324 -15.45 -12.77 53.68
C LEU A 324 -14.88 -11.36 53.96
N ILE A 325 -15.64 -10.55 54.73
CA ILE A 325 -15.28 -9.74 55.93
C ILE A 325 -14.03 -8.82 55.81
N GLU A 326 -13.93 -7.53 56.15
CA GLU A 326 -14.52 -6.48 57.04
C GLU A 326 -13.88 -5.15 56.54
N GLY A 327 -14.31 -3.91 56.76
CA GLY A 327 -15.31 -3.24 57.57
C GLY A 327 -15.13 -1.71 57.40
N TYR A 328 -15.99 -0.94 58.08
CA TYR A 328 -15.96 0.53 58.32
C TYR A 328 -16.77 1.49 57.42
N LEU A 329 -17.88 1.97 58.03
CA LEU A 329 -18.49 3.33 58.07
C LEU A 329 -18.71 4.09 56.74
N GLY A 330 -19.88 4.63 56.39
CA GLY A 330 -21.18 4.78 57.07
C GLY A 330 -22.10 5.75 56.28
N SER A 331 -23.38 5.80 56.68
CA SER A 331 -24.38 6.87 56.48
C SER A 331 -24.96 7.08 55.05
N SER A 332 -26.21 6.65 54.77
CA SER A 332 -27.50 7.42 54.85
C SER A 332 -27.62 8.52 53.78
N SER A 333 -28.71 8.76 53.05
CA SER A 333 -30.10 8.26 53.01
C SER A 333 -30.74 8.69 51.66
N GLU A 334 -31.75 7.92 51.21
CA GLU A 334 -33.07 8.29 50.61
C GLU A 334 -33.15 9.46 49.59
N THR A 335 -33.85 9.37 48.45
CA THR A 335 -35.27 8.99 48.23
C THR A 335 -35.49 8.47 46.78
N SER A 336 -36.11 7.30 46.61
CA SER A 336 -37.49 7.09 46.13
C SER A 336 -37.80 7.59 44.71
N ASP A 337 -37.99 6.67 43.76
CA ASP A 337 -39.33 6.48 43.19
C ASP A 337 -39.54 5.06 42.62
N VAL A 338 -40.67 4.48 42.99
CA VAL A 338 -41.06 3.09 42.80
C VAL A 338 -42.13 3.02 41.72
N ALA A 339 -41.95 2.17 40.70
CA ALA A 339 -43.06 1.68 39.90
C ALA A 339 -42.98 0.15 39.81
N GLN A 340 -43.92 -0.47 40.53
CA GLN A 340 -44.06 -1.91 40.77
C GLN A 340 -44.35 -2.69 39.49
N THR A 341 -43.57 -3.74 39.25
CA THR A 341 -43.94 -4.83 38.34
C THR A 341 -44.78 -5.86 39.09
N LYS A 342 -45.97 -6.13 38.54
CA LYS A 342 -46.96 -7.07 39.05
C LYS A 342 -46.36 -8.48 39.18
N ARG A 343 -46.51 -9.08 40.38
CA ARG A 343 -46.35 -10.51 40.64
C ARG A 343 -47.28 -11.30 39.70
N SER A 344 -46.72 -12.20 38.90
CA SER A 344 -47.48 -13.20 38.16
C SER A 344 -47.55 -14.50 38.97
N ASP A 345 -48.70 -15.13 38.87
CA ASP A 345 -49.20 -16.27 39.65
C ASP A 345 -48.24 -17.46 39.75
N ASP A 346 -48.20 -18.03 40.96
CA ASP A 346 -47.48 -19.24 41.33
C ASP A 346 -48.18 -20.46 40.72
N LEU A 347 -47.58 -21.05 39.69
CA LEU A 347 -48.11 -22.23 39.01
C LEU A 347 -47.97 -23.48 39.90
N ARG A 348 -49.06 -23.85 40.59
CA ARG A 348 -49.20 -25.12 41.29
C ARG A 348 -49.14 -26.30 40.31
N ILE A 349 -48.01 -27.00 40.24
CA ILE A 349 -47.89 -28.26 39.53
C ILE A 349 -48.48 -29.39 40.41
N PRO A 350 -49.54 -30.10 39.97
CA PRO A 350 -50.29 -31.03 40.83
C PRO A 350 -49.58 -32.34 41.22
N LYS A 351 -48.33 -32.59 40.79
CA LYS A 351 -47.57 -33.81 41.09
C LYS A 351 -46.07 -33.51 41.24
N PRO A 352 -45.32 -34.25 42.09
CA PRO A 352 -43.87 -34.10 42.24
C PRO A 352 -43.16 -34.31 40.89
N ARG A 353 -42.21 -33.41 40.56
CA ARG A 353 -41.45 -33.42 39.29
C ARG A 353 -40.71 -34.73 39.03
N ASP A 354 -40.47 -35.48 40.09
CA ASP A 354 -39.58 -36.63 40.15
C ASP A 354 -40.21 -37.91 39.57
N LYS A 355 -41.51 -37.88 39.23
CA LYS A 355 -42.23 -39.00 38.58
C LYS A 355 -42.50 -38.78 37.09
N ALA A 356 -42.21 -37.59 36.55
CA ALA A 356 -42.40 -37.27 35.14
C ALA A 356 -41.48 -38.07 34.18
N PRO A 357 -40.21 -38.38 34.52
CA PRO A 357 -39.35 -39.16 33.63
C PRO A 357 -39.85 -40.60 33.44
N GLY A 358 -40.36 -41.23 34.50
CA GLY A 358 -40.88 -42.60 34.44
C GLY A 358 -42.08 -42.76 33.51
N ALA A 359 -43.00 -41.78 33.52
CA ALA A 359 -44.16 -41.78 32.64
C ALA A 359 -43.80 -41.56 31.16
N TYR A 360 -42.75 -40.76 30.89
CA TYR A 360 -42.24 -40.57 29.53
C TYR A 360 -41.56 -41.85 29.00
N CYS A 361 -40.75 -42.52 29.81
CA CYS A 361 -40.14 -43.80 29.44
C CYS A 361 -41.19 -44.89 29.16
N GLN A 362 -42.31 -44.90 29.88
CA GLN A 362 -43.39 -45.86 29.67
C GLN A 362 -44.18 -45.61 28.38
N TRP A 363 -44.34 -44.33 27.98
CA TRP A 363 -44.96 -43.97 26.70
C TRP A 363 -44.06 -44.27 25.50
N HIS A 364 -42.74 -44.08 25.63
CA HIS A 364 -41.79 -44.26 24.54
C HIS A 364 -41.43 -45.75 24.25
N CYS A 365 -41.83 -46.66 25.13
CA CYS A 365 -41.64 -48.11 24.97
C CYS A 365 -42.96 -48.89 24.75
N ALA A 366 -44.07 -48.19 24.49
CA ALA A 366 -45.38 -48.77 24.20
C ALA A 366 -45.66 -48.86 22.69
#